data_AF-A0A2K5TKS3-F1
#
_entry.id   AF-A0A2K5TKS3-F1
#
_cell.length_a   1.000
_cell.length_b   1.000
_cell.length_c   1.000
_cell.angle_alpha   90.00
_cell.angle_beta   90.00
_cell.angle_gamma   90.00
#
_symmetry.space_group_name_H-M   'P 1'
#
loop_
_entity.id
_entity.type
_entity.pdbx_description
1 polymer ?
#
loop_
_entity_poly.entity_id
_entity_poly.type
_entity_poly.pdbx_seq_one_letter_code
_entity_poly.pdbx_strand_id
1 'polypeptide(L)'
;MQFTSISNALTSTAAIGLSFTTSTTTTTTFTTNTTTTITSGFTVNQNQLSSRGFENLVPYTSTVSVVATPVMTYGHLEGLINEWNLELEDQEKYFLLQATQVNAWDRTLIENGEMISILHGEVNKVKLDQKRLEQELDFILSEQQELEFLLTYLEEATSNQSGLHYLQDADEERVKTYRLAECIDAQLKQMAQDLKDGVNHLNTFESSADTTDPLHQICRILNAHMESLQWIDRNSDMLRRKVEEVTQVFEDRLYKEHARDVNTAFH
;
A
#
# COMPACT_ATOMS: atom_id res chain seq x y z
N MET A 1 0.25 49.55 2.83
CA MET A 1 -0.27 48.62 1.80
C MET A 1 0.03 47.21 2.29
N GLN A 2 -0.83 46.73 3.18
CA GLN A 2 -1.76 45.60 2.95
C GLN A 2 -1.03 44.25 2.81
N PHE A 3 -0.90 43.58 3.95
CA PHE A 3 -0.66 42.14 4.05
C PHE A 3 -1.99 41.41 3.86
N THR A 4 -2.08 40.52 2.89
CA THR A 4 -3.22 39.60 2.74
C THR A 4 -2.87 38.26 3.39
N SER A 5 -3.51 37.98 4.52
CA SER A 5 -3.62 36.66 5.13
C SER A 5 -4.40 35.72 4.20
N ILE A 6 -3.87 34.52 4.00
CA ILE A 6 -4.61 33.39 3.44
C ILE A 6 -4.91 32.44 4.61
N SER A 7 -6.18 32.29 4.94
CA SER A 7 -6.67 31.36 5.96
C SER A 7 -6.68 29.93 5.42
N ASN A 8 -6.04 29.02 6.15
CA ASN A 8 -6.19 27.57 5.96
C ASN A 8 -7.56 27.11 6.48
N ALA A 9 -8.33 26.42 5.64
CA ALA A 9 -9.42 25.57 6.06
C ALA A 9 -9.05 24.12 5.75
N LEU A 10 -8.73 23.34 6.78
CA LEU A 10 -8.56 21.88 6.69
C LEU A 10 -9.90 21.23 7.05
N THR A 11 -10.59 20.69 6.05
CA THR A 11 -11.74 19.80 6.24
C THR A 11 -11.24 18.39 6.50
N SER A 12 -11.54 17.88 7.69
CA SER A 12 -11.29 16.51 8.14
C SER A 12 -12.28 15.56 7.47
N THR A 13 -11.80 14.69 6.58
CA THR A 13 -12.56 13.53 6.07
C THR A 13 -11.96 12.26 6.68
N ALA A 14 -12.80 11.49 7.37
CA ALA A 14 -12.44 10.25 8.04
C ALA A 14 -11.93 9.19 7.05
N ALA A 15 -10.75 8.61 7.35
CA ALA A 15 -10.21 7.48 6.61
C ALA A 15 -10.76 6.16 7.19
N ILE A 16 -11.36 5.36 6.33
CA ILE A 16 -11.76 3.98 6.63
C ILE A 16 -10.53 3.11 6.39
N GLY A 17 -9.90 2.62 7.46
CA GLY A 17 -8.74 1.74 7.38
C GLY A 17 -9.13 0.31 7.03
N LEU A 18 -8.63 -0.19 5.90
CA LEU A 18 -8.65 -1.62 5.56
C LEU A 18 -7.30 -2.23 5.95
N SER A 19 -7.30 -3.01 7.04
CA SER A 19 -6.16 -3.78 7.49
C SER A 19 -6.09 -5.12 6.74
N PHE A 20 -4.97 -5.38 6.05
CA PHE A 20 -4.65 -6.72 5.54
C PHE A 20 -3.54 -7.34 6.38
N THR A 21 -3.89 -8.44 7.06
CA THR A 21 -2.98 -9.31 7.78
C THR A 21 -2.22 -10.20 6.80
N THR A 22 -0.89 -10.20 6.87
CA THR A 22 -0.03 -11.11 6.12
C THR A 22 -0.10 -12.51 6.77
N SER A 23 -0.71 -13.48 6.09
CA SER A 23 -0.64 -14.89 6.47
C SER A 23 0.37 -15.62 5.58
N THR A 24 1.25 -16.36 6.25
CA THR A 24 2.27 -17.27 5.73
C THR A 24 1.63 -18.40 4.91
N THR A 25 2.16 -18.68 3.71
CA THR A 25 1.63 -19.72 2.81
C THR A 25 2.50 -20.97 2.87
N THR A 26 1.88 -22.09 3.25
CA THR A 26 2.37 -23.45 2.98
C THR A 26 1.83 -23.93 1.63
N THR A 27 2.71 -24.50 0.81
CA THR A 27 2.49 -24.92 -0.57
C THR A 27 1.58 -26.16 -0.65
N THR A 28 0.47 -26.08 -1.40
CA THR A 28 -0.10 -27.24 -2.11
C THR A 28 -0.65 -26.79 -3.48
N THR A 29 -0.31 -27.57 -4.51
CA THR A 29 -0.67 -27.39 -5.91
C THR A 29 -2.06 -27.94 -6.19
N PHE A 30 -2.96 -27.12 -6.75
CA PHE A 30 -4.17 -27.58 -7.45
C PHE A 30 -4.42 -26.76 -8.72
N THR A 31 -4.73 -27.48 -9.78
CA THR A 31 -5.03 -27.04 -11.15
C THR A 31 -6.37 -26.31 -11.24
N THR A 32 -6.37 -25.12 -11.85
CA THR A 32 -7.58 -24.31 -12.13
C THR A 32 -7.95 -24.31 -13.60
N ASN A 33 -9.16 -24.78 -13.92
CA ASN A 33 -9.93 -24.34 -15.08
C ASN A 33 -10.85 -23.21 -14.63
N THR A 34 -10.69 -22.00 -15.18
CA THR A 34 -11.47 -20.82 -14.80
C THR A 34 -12.40 -20.43 -15.95
N THR A 35 -13.71 -20.67 -15.76
CA THR A 35 -14.77 -19.99 -16.51
C THR A 35 -15.28 -18.85 -15.64
N THR A 36 -15.19 -17.63 -16.16
CA THR A 36 -15.61 -16.39 -15.49
C THR A 36 -17.10 -16.14 -15.68
N THR A 37 -17.88 -16.19 -14.60
CA THR A 37 -19.24 -15.67 -14.55
C THR A 37 -19.27 -14.49 -13.59
N ILE A 38 -19.41 -13.29 -14.14
CA ILE A 38 -19.58 -12.03 -13.41
C ILE A 38 -21.06 -11.93 -13.03
N THR A 39 -21.37 -12.04 -11.74
CA THR A 39 -22.70 -11.74 -11.20
C THR A 39 -22.63 -10.40 -10.50
N SER A 40 -23.04 -9.33 -11.18
CA SER A 40 -23.28 -8.02 -10.57
C SER A 40 -24.65 -8.07 -9.88
N GLY A 41 -24.66 -8.13 -8.56
CA GLY A 41 -25.87 -8.04 -7.75
C GLY A 41 -26.35 -6.59 -7.64
N PHE A 42 -27.29 -6.21 -8.50
CA PHE A 42 -28.09 -4.99 -8.34
C PHE A 42 -29.45 -5.39 -7.78
N THR A 43 -29.71 -5.07 -6.50
CA THR A 43 -30.98 -5.36 -5.83
C THR A 43 -31.86 -4.11 -5.84
N VAL A 44 -32.87 -4.09 -6.70
CA VAL A 44 -33.97 -3.11 -6.64
C VAL A 44 -35.01 -3.63 -5.67
N ASN A 45 -35.20 -2.93 -4.55
CA ASN A 45 -36.38 -3.11 -3.71
C ASN A 45 -37.60 -2.56 -4.46
N GLN A 46 -38.34 -3.44 -5.13
CA GLN A 46 -39.62 -3.13 -5.74
C GLN A 46 -40.72 -3.48 -4.74
N ASN A 47 -41.29 -2.45 -4.09
CA ASN A 47 -42.50 -2.60 -3.31
C ASN A 47 -43.63 -3.04 -4.24
N GLN A 48 -44.01 -4.32 -4.17
CA GLN A 48 -45.13 -4.90 -4.90
C GLN A 48 -46.45 -4.45 -4.27
N LEU A 49 -47.19 -3.59 -4.97
CA LEU A 49 -48.62 -3.38 -4.74
C LEU A 49 -49.40 -4.48 -5.46
N SER A 50 -50.19 -5.22 -4.68
CA SER A 50 -50.96 -6.39 -5.10
C SER A 50 -52.06 -6.04 -6.10
N SER A 51 -51.98 -6.61 -7.31
CA SER A 51 -53.11 -6.66 -8.26
C SER A 51 -53.88 -7.96 -8.05
N ARG A 52 -55.19 -7.83 -7.82
CA ARG A 52 -56.10 -8.91 -7.45
C ARG A 52 -56.64 -9.61 -8.70
N GLY A 53 -56.11 -10.80 -8.97
CA GLY A 53 -56.83 -12.03 -9.34
C GLY A 53 -57.65 -12.09 -10.64
N PHE A 54 -57.18 -12.90 -11.59
CA PHE A 54 -58.01 -13.56 -12.60
C PHE A 54 -57.66 -15.05 -12.66
N GLU A 55 -58.50 -15.93 -12.13
CA GLU A 55 -58.65 -17.33 -12.61
C GLU A 55 -60.05 -17.86 -12.25
N ASN A 56 -60.93 -18.05 -13.26
CA ASN A 56 -61.53 -19.35 -13.59
C ASN A 56 -62.62 -19.28 -14.69
N LEU A 57 -62.68 -20.36 -15.47
CA LEU A 57 -63.36 -20.57 -16.74
C LEU A 57 -64.67 -21.39 -16.61
N VAL A 58 -65.75 -20.90 -17.27
CA VAL A 58 -66.98 -21.52 -17.89
C VAL A 58 -68.02 -22.28 -17.01
N PRO A 59 -69.34 -22.40 -17.39
CA PRO A 59 -69.98 -22.10 -18.67
C PRO A 59 -71.31 -21.30 -18.69
N TYR A 60 -71.66 -20.89 -19.92
CA TYR A 60 -72.79 -20.09 -20.38
C TYR A 60 -74.19 -20.55 -19.92
N THR A 61 -75.00 -19.59 -19.46
CA THR A 61 -76.47 -19.60 -19.61
C THR A 61 -76.94 -18.23 -20.07
N SER A 62 -77.49 -18.18 -21.29
CA SER A 62 -78.08 -16.98 -21.89
C SER A 62 -79.29 -16.50 -21.08
N THR A 63 -79.18 -15.31 -20.50
CA THR A 63 -80.34 -14.44 -20.28
C THR A 63 -80.02 -13.11 -20.93
N VAL A 64 -80.83 -12.75 -21.93
CA VAL A 64 -80.78 -11.44 -22.59
C VAL A 64 -81.21 -10.41 -21.56
N SER A 65 -80.23 -9.77 -20.92
CA SER A 65 -80.44 -8.52 -20.20
C SER A 65 -79.98 -7.39 -21.09
N VAL A 66 -80.88 -6.45 -21.33
CA VAL A 66 -80.74 -5.29 -22.19
C VAL A 66 -79.39 -4.60 -21.92
N VAL A 67 -78.57 -4.50 -22.96
CA VAL A 67 -77.34 -3.70 -22.97
C VAL A 67 -77.75 -2.25 -22.71
N ALA A 68 -77.69 -1.82 -21.45
CA ALA A 68 -77.44 -0.42 -21.14
C ALA A 68 -75.96 -0.22 -21.49
N THR A 69 -75.68 0.28 -22.69
CA THR A 69 -74.38 0.86 -22.96
C THR A 69 -74.18 1.94 -21.89
N PRO A 70 -73.17 1.86 -21.01
CA PRO A 70 -72.86 3.00 -20.17
C PRO A 70 -72.39 4.08 -21.13
N VAL A 71 -73.28 5.00 -21.47
CA VAL A 71 -72.92 6.20 -22.22
C VAL A 71 -72.03 6.99 -21.27
N MET A 72 -70.72 6.84 -21.45
CA MET A 72 -69.70 7.63 -20.76
C MET A 72 -70.11 9.09 -20.89
N THR A 73 -70.53 9.67 -19.77
CA THR A 73 -70.82 11.10 -19.73
C THR A 73 -69.51 11.82 -19.97
N TYR A 74 -69.52 12.89 -20.77
CA TYR A 74 -68.33 13.68 -21.09
C TYR A 74 -67.50 14.03 -19.83
N GLY A 75 -68.14 14.28 -18.68
CA GLY A 75 -67.46 14.50 -17.40
C GLY A 75 -66.70 13.30 -16.80
N HIS A 76 -67.11 12.05 -17.05
CA HIS A 76 -66.35 10.87 -16.63
C HIS A 76 -65.10 10.66 -17.49
N LEU A 77 -65.21 10.97 -18.79
CA LEU A 77 -64.07 10.91 -19.71
C LEU A 77 -63.07 12.02 -19.38
N GLU A 78 -63.55 13.22 -19.09
CA GLU A 78 -62.73 14.34 -18.60
C GLU A 78 -62.03 13.99 -17.27
N GLY A 79 -62.71 13.30 -16.35
CA GLY A 79 -62.13 12.82 -15.10
C GLY A 79 -60.96 11.82 -15.31
N LEU A 80 -61.15 10.85 -16.22
CA LEU A 80 -60.10 9.90 -16.61
C LEU A 80 -58.91 10.57 -17.30
N ILE A 81 -59.18 11.56 -18.17
CA ILE A 81 -58.12 12.35 -18.81
C ILE A 81 -57.31 13.11 -17.75
N ASN A 82 -57.99 13.74 -16.79
CA ASN A 82 -57.32 14.48 -15.73
C ASN A 82 -56.50 13.57 -14.80
N GLU A 83 -57.01 12.37 -14.51
CA GLU A 83 -56.29 11.34 -13.73
C GLU A 83 -55.04 10.84 -14.46
N TRP A 84 -55.14 10.52 -15.75
CA TRP A 84 -53.97 10.13 -16.55
C TRP A 84 -52.97 11.27 -16.72
N ASN A 85 -53.44 12.51 -16.82
CA ASN A 85 -52.54 13.67 -16.90
C ASN A 85 -51.78 13.87 -15.59
N LEU A 86 -52.46 13.74 -14.44
CA LEU A 86 -51.82 13.82 -13.12
C LEU A 86 -50.82 12.68 -12.91
N GLU A 87 -51.19 11.44 -13.28
CA GLU A 87 -50.28 10.29 -13.21
C GLU A 87 -49.08 10.50 -14.13
N LEU A 88 -49.28 11.03 -15.33
CA LEU A 88 -48.18 11.30 -16.27
C LEU A 88 -47.23 12.37 -15.72
N GLU A 89 -47.75 13.43 -15.09
CA GLU A 89 -46.93 14.47 -14.44
C GLU A 89 -46.15 13.89 -13.23
N ASP A 90 -46.75 13.00 -12.46
CA ASP A 90 -46.08 12.32 -11.35
C ASP A 90 -45.00 11.34 -11.85
N GLN A 91 -45.30 10.53 -12.86
CA GLN A 91 -44.32 9.65 -13.50
C GLN A 91 -43.18 10.42 -14.16
N GLU A 92 -43.46 11.57 -14.79
CA GLU A 92 -42.42 12.46 -15.32
C GLU A 92 -41.45 12.91 -14.22
N LYS A 93 -42.00 13.33 -13.07
CA LYS A 93 -41.19 13.73 -11.92
C LYS A 93 -40.35 12.59 -11.35
N TYR A 94 -40.92 11.39 -11.20
CA TYR A 94 -40.19 10.22 -10.75
C TYR A 94 -39.10 9.79 -11.74
N PHE A 95 -39.40 9.83 -13.04
CA PHE A 95 -38.43 9.52 -14.08
C PHE A 95 -37.25 10.50 -14.04
N LEU A 96 -37.49 11.80 -13.88
CA LEU A 96 -36.44 12.80 -13.81
C LEU A 96 -35.55 12.63 -12.57
N LEU A 97 -36.17 12.30 -11.43
CA LEU A 97 -35.44 12.00 -10.19
C LEU A 97 -34.58 10.75 -10.35
N GLN A 98 -35.14 9.68 -10.92
CA GLN A 98 -34.41 8.44 -11.16
C GLN A 98 -33.27 8.63 -12.16
N ALA A 99 -33.48 9.39 -13.24
CA ALA A 99 -32.43 9.72 -14.20
C ALA A 99 -31.27 10.49 -13.54
N THR A 100 -31.59 11.41 -12.62
CA THR A 100 -30.59 12.15 -11.85
C THR A 100 -29.81 11.22 -10.90
N GLN A 101 -30.50 10.29 -10.23
CA GLN A 101 -29.86 9.31 -9.35
C GLN A 101 -28.97 8.34 -10.12
N VAL A 102 -29.41 7.86 -11.28
CA VAL A 102 -28.61 7.00 -12.16
C VAL A 102 -27.38 7.75 -12.66
N ASN A 103 -27.51 9.04 -13.00
CA ASN A 103 -26.35 9.87 -13.37
C ASN A 103 -25.35 10.01 -12.22
N ALA A 104 -25.82 10.21 -10.99
CA ALA A 104 -24.94 10.24 -9.82
C ALA A 104 -24.21 8.91 -9.59
N TRP A 105 -24.91 7.77 -9.75
CA TRP A 105 -24.29 6.46 -9.68
C TRP A 105 -23.29 6.19 -10.80
N ASP A 106 -23.58 6.64 -12.03
CA ASP A 106 -22.67 6.53 -13.16
C ASP A 106 -21.36 7.30 -12.91
N ARG A 107 -21.47 8.51 -12.34
CA ARG A 107 -20.29 9.29 -11.96
C ARG A 107 -19.42 8.58 -10.92
N THR A 108 -20.02 8.03 -9.86
CA THR A 108 -19.28 7.25 -8.86
C THR A 108 -18.71 5.97 -9.44
N LEU A 109 -19.38 5.33 -10.40
CA LEU A 109 -18.87 4.15 -11.09
C LEU A 109 -17.59 4.49 -11.88
N ILE A 110 -17.59 5.61 -12.60
CA ILE A 110 -16.43 6.09 -13.36
C ILE A 110 -15.28 6.40 -12.41
N GLU A 111 -15.52 7.14 -11.32
CA GLU A 111 -14.51 7.47 -10.31
C GLU A 111 -13.90 6.20 -9.69
N ASN A 112 -14.73 5.21 -9.34
CA ASN A 112 -14.24 3.92 -8.85
C ASN A 112 -13.44 3.16 -9.91
N GLY A 113 -13.86 3.22 -11.18
CA GLY A 113 -13.13 2.63 -12.31
C GLY A 113 -11.73 3.22 -12.49
N GLU A 114 -11.60 4.54 -12.35
CA GLU A 114 -10.31 5.23 -12.37
C GLU A 114 -9.43 4.80 -11.19
N MET A 115 -9.99 4.73 -9.97
CA MET A 115 -9.26 4.25 -8.78
C MET A 115 -8.79 2.80 -8.93
N ILE A 116 -9.62 1.92 -9.50
CA ILE A 116 -9.24 0.53 -9.81
C ILE A 116 -8.10 0.49 -10.83
N SER A 117 -8.11 1.37 -11.83
CA SER A 117 -7.03 1.47 -12.83
C SER A 117 -5.69 1.90 -12.20
N ILE A 118 -5.72 2.91 -11.32
CA ILE A 118 -4.55 3.35 -10.56
C ILE A 118 -4.02 2.22 -9.70
N LEU A 119 -4.89 1.58 -8.91
CA LEU A 119 -4.52 0.45 -8.05
C LEU A 119 -3.92 -0.70 -8.85
N HIS A 120 -4.49 -1.04 -10.01
CA HIS A 120 -3.95 -2.06 -10.90
C HIS A 120 -2.53 -1.68 -11.41
N GLY A 121 -2.30 -0.41 -11.74
CA GLY A 121 -0.98 0.10 -12.09
C GLY A 121 0.03 -0.05 -10.95
N GLU A 122 -0.34 0.34 -9.73
CA GLU A 122 0.51 0.21 -8.54
C GLU A 122 0.79 -1.26 -8.20
N VAL A 123 -0.21 -2.13 -8.26
CA VAL A 123 -0.04 -3.58 -8.03
C VAL A 123 0.92 -4.19 -9.04
N ASN A 124 0.85 -3.80 -10.32
CA ASN A 124 1.80 -4.30 -11.32
C ASN A 124 3.22 -3.80 -11.08
N LYS A 125 3.38 -2.55 -10.62
CA LYS A 125 4.68 -2.04 -10.20
C LYS A 125 5.24 -2.84 -9.03
N VAL A 126 4.45 -3.08 -7.99
CA VAL A 126 4.87 -3.89 -6.82
C VAL A 126 5.22 -5.32 -7.23
N LYS A 127 4.46 -5.94 -8.15
CA LYS A 127 4.79 -7.27 -8.70
C LYS A 127 6.14 -7.29 -9.42
N LEU A 128 6.43 -6.24 -10.20
CA LEU A 128 7.72 -6.12 -10.88
C LEU A 128 8.86 -5.92 -9.88
N ASP A 129 8.66 -5.07 -8.87
CA ASP A 129 9.63 -4.84 -7.80
C ASP A 129 9.88 -6.12 -6.98
N GLN A 130 8.83 -6.90 -6.69
CA GLN A 130 8.95 -8.20 -6.02
C GLN A 130 9.74 -9.20 -6.86
N LYS A 131 9.47 -9.29 -8.17
CA LYS A 131 10.23 -10.16 -9.07
C LYS A 131 11.70 -9.75 -9.15
N ARG A 132 11.98 -8.43 -9.16
CA ARG A 132 13.35 -7.93 -9.08
C ARG A 132 14.02 -8.35 -7.77
N LEU A 133 13.34 -8.19 -6.63
CA LEU A 133 13.87 -8.58 -5.33
C LEU A 133 14.18 -10.09 -5.27
N GLU A 134 13.32 -10.93 -5.83
CA GLU A 134 13.52 -12.38 -5.92
C GLU A 134 14.79 -12.71 -6.72
N GLN A 135 15.00 -12.04 -7.86
CA GLN A 135 16.22 -12.20 -8.66
C GLN A 135 17.49 -11.74 -7.92
N GLU A 136 17.42 -10.61 -7.21
CA GLU A 136 18.53 -10.13 -6.38
C GLU A 136 18.83 -11.09 -5.22
N LEU A 137 17.80 -11.71 -4.64
CA LEU A 137 17.98 -12.71 -3.59
C LEU A 137 18.64 -13.98 -4.14
N ASP A 138 18.20 -14.47 -5.30
CA ASP A 138 18.83 -15.61 -5.98
C ASP A 138 20.30 -15.32 -6.31
N PHE A 139 20.59 -14.10 -6.76
CA PHE A 139 21.96 -13.65 -7.02
C PHE A 139 22.80 -13.66 -5.73
N ILE A 140 22.32 -13.06 -4.64
CA ILE A 140 23.02 -13.07 -3.34
C ILE A 140 23.24 -14.50 -2.82
N LEU A 141 22.25 -15.39 -2.97
CA LEU A 141 22.41 -16.80 -2.59
C LEU A 141 23.49 -17.49 -3.43
N SER A 142 23.56 -17.21 -4.72
CA SER A 142 24.60 -17.78 -5.59
C SER A 142 26.00 -17.28 -5.20
N GLU A 143 26.15 -16.00 -4.89
CA GLU A 143 27.40 -15.40 -4.40
C GLU A 143 27.82 -16.01 -3.05
N GLN A 144 26.86 -16.21 -2.13
CA GLN A 144 27.11 -16.87 -0.85
C GLN A 144 27.58 -18.32 -1.05
N GLN A 145 26.96 -19.05 -1.97
CA GLN A 145 27.35 -20.43 -2.29
C GLN A 145 28.75 -20.51 -2.92
N GLU A 146 29.09 -19.59 -3.83
CA GLU A 146 30.43 -19.53 -4.43
C GLU A 146 31.49 -19.19 -3.37
N LEU A 147 31.21 -18.24 -2.49
CA LEU A 147 32.11 -17.87 -1.40
C LEU A 147 32.32 -19.03 -0.41
N GLU A 148 31.26 -19.76 -0.07
CA GLU A 148 31.35 -20.96 0.77
C GLU A 148 32.18 -22.06 0.11
N PHE A 149 31.99 -22.28 -1.19
CA PHE A 149 32.80 -23.24 -1.96
C PHE A 149 34.28 -22.85 -1.97
N LEU A 150 34.59 -21.58 -2.25
CA LEU A 150 35.96 -21.07 -2.25
C LEU A 150 36.59 -21.16 -0.86
N LEU A 151 35.86 -20.82 0.19
CA LEU A 151 36.32 -20.93 1.58
C LEU A 151 36.64 -22.38 1.93
N THR A 152 35.73 -23.32 1.62
CA THR A 152 35.93 -24.76 1.86
C THR A 152 37.17 -25.28 1.12
N TYR A 153 37.37 -24.86 -0.14
CA TYR A 153 38.56 -25.21 -0.91
C TYR A 153 39.86 -24.68 -0.27
N LEU A 154 39.86 -23.42 0.19
CA LEU A 154 41.01 -22.82 0.86
C LEU A 154 41.29 -23.45 2.22
N GLU A 155 40.25 -23.83 2.97
CA GLU A 155 40.37 -24.57 4.23
C GLU A 155 41.02 -25.94 4.00
N GLU A 156 40.60 -26.66 2.97
CA GLU A 156 41.19 -27.96 2.61
C GLU A 156 42.65 -27.80 2.16
N ALA A 157 42.95 -26.82 1.30
CA ALA A 157 44.32 -26.53 0.86
C ALA A 157 45.24 -26.15 2.05
N THR A 158 44.74 -25.32 2.97
CA THR A 158 45.48 -24.87 4.16
C THR A 158 45.68 -26.02 5.16
N SER A 159 44.67 -26.87 5.36
CA SER A 159 44.76 -28.06 6.21
C SER A 159 45.85 -29.02 5.71
N ASN A 160 45.87 -29.26 4.39
CA ASN A 160 46.89 -30.10 3.74
C ASN A 160 48.31 -29.52 3.88
N GLN A 161 48.46 -28.19 3.86
CA GLN A 161 49.74 -27.50 4.06
C GLN A 161 50.19 -27.50 5.54
N SER A 162 49.26 -27.36 6.47
CA SER A 162 49.54 -27.41 7.91
C SER A 162 50.03 -28.78 8.39
N GLY A 163 49.66 -29.87 7.71
CA GLY A 163 50.14 -31.23 8.02
C GLY A 163 51.63 -31.47 7.68
N LEU A 164 52.24 -30.59 6.87
CA LEU A 164 53.63 -30.72 6.40
C LEU A 164 54.60 -29.76 7.11
N HIS A 165 54.11 -28.75 7.82
CA HIS A 165 54.91 -27.67 8.41
C HIS A 165 55.05 -27.85 9.94
N TYR A 166 56.26 -28.20 10.41
CA TYR A 166 56.57 -28.25 11.84
C TYR A 166 56.58 -26.82 12.40
N LEU A 167 55.55 -26.44 13.19
CA LEU A 167 55.44 -25.10 13.77
C LEU A 167 56.62 -24.82 14.72
N GLN A 168 57.28 -23.69 14.53
CA GLN A 168 58.28 -23.17 15.46
C GLN A 168 57.57 -22.53 16.67
N ASP A 169 58.19 -22.51 17.85
CA ASP A 169 57.64 -21.97 19.10
C ASP A 169 57.11 -20.50 18.97
N ALA A 170 57.69 -19.71 18.07
CA ALA A 170 57.26 -18.35 17.74
C ALA A 170 55.93 -18.28 16.94
N ASP A 171 55.60 -19.33 16.19
CA ASP A 171 54.31 -19.43 15.50
C ASP A 171 53.19 -19.79 16.48
N GLU A 172 53.52 -20.53 17.55
CA GLU A 172 52.54 -20.94 18.56
C GLU A 172 52.01 -19.76 19.39
N GLU A 173 52.86 -18.81 19.76
CA GLU A 173 52.46 -17.59 20.48
C GLU A 173 51.64 -16.64 19.60
N ARG A 174 51.96 -16.56 18.30
CA ARG A 174 51.15 -15.81 17.33
C ARG A 174 49.76 -16.42 17.15
N VAL A 175 49.67 -17.75 17.03
CA VAL A 175 48.38 -18.46 16.94
C VAL A 175 47.52 -18.20 18.19
N LYS A 176 48.12 -18.20 19.39
CA LYS A 176 47.40 -17.87 20.65
C LYS A 176 46.81 -16.44 20.61
N THR A 177 47.54 -15.48 20.07
CA THR A 177 47.06 -14.09 19.93
C THR A 177 45.89 -13.98 18.95
N TYR A 178 45.96 -14.65 17.80
CA TYR A 178 44.86 -14.66 16.82
C TYR A 178 43.62 -15.38 17.34
N ARG A 179 43.78 -16.51 18.06
CA ARG A 179 42.65 -17.20 18.72
C ARG A 179 41.95 -16.31 19.74
N LEU A 180 42.69 -15.50 20.50
CA LEU A 180 42.08 -14.56 21.43
C LEU A 180 41.25 -13.50 20.69
N ALA A 181 41.76 -12.96 19.57
CA ALA A 181 41.01 -12.03 18.73
C ALA A 181 39.72 -12.66 18.18
N GLU A 182 39.78 -13.91 17.71
CA GLU A 182 38.61 -14.69 17.27
C GLU A 182 37.58 -14.87 18.41
N CYS A 183 38.04 -15.23 19.62
CA CYS A 183 37.15 -15.34 20.77
C CYS A 183 36.47 -14.02 21.14
N ILE A 184 37.17 -12.89 21.03
CA ILE A 184 36.59 -11.56 21.31
C ILE A 184 35.54 -11.20 20.25
N ASP A 185 35.83 -11.42 18.96
CA ASP A 185 34.87 -11.18 17.88
C ASP A 185 33.60 -12.05 18.03
N ALA A 186 33.77 -13.34 18.35
CA ALA A 186 32.66 -14.24 18.62
C ALA A 186 31.82 -13.77 19.83
N GLN A 187 32.47 -13.30 20.90
CA GLN A 187 31.77 -12.74 22.07
C GLN A 187 31.00 -11.46 21.74
N LEU A 188 31.57 -10.55 20.94
CA LEU A 188 30.89 -9.32 20.52
C LEU A 188 29.68 -9.63 19.62
N LYS A 189 29.80 -10.60 18.70
CA LYS A 189 28.68 -11.05 17.86
C LYS A 189 27.58 -11.69 18.71
N GLN A 190 27.93 -12.54 19.67
CA GLN A 190 26.96 -13.11 20.61
C GLN A 190 26.26 -12.01 21.42
N MET A 191 27.01 -11.04 21.96
CA MET A 191 26.43 -9.93 22.72
C MET A 191 25.51 -9.05 21.87
N ALA A 192 25.87 -8.79 20.61
CA ALA A 192 25.00 -8.06 19.68
C ALA A 192 23.70 -8.83 19.39
N GLN A 193 23.78 -10.16 19.26
CA GLN A 193 22.62 -11.01 19.10
C GLN A 193 21.77 -11.04 20.38
N ASP A 194 22.37 -11.18 21.56
CA ASP A 194 21.68 -11.12 22.86
C ASP A 194 20.97 -9.77 23.07
N LEU A 195 21.60 -8.66 22.66
CA LEU A 195 20.98 -7.33 22.68
C LEU A 195 19.81 -7.24 21.70
N LYS A 196 19.96 -7.76 20.48
CA LYS A 196 18.90 -7.82 19.49
C LYS A 196 17.72 -8.63 20.00
N ASP A 197 17.98 -9.78 20.61
CA ASP A 197 16.97 -10.65 21.20
C ASP A 197 16.32 -9.98 22.42
N GLY A 198 17.11 -9.34 23.29
CA GLY A 198 16.59 -8.53 24.40
C GLY A 198 15.67 -7.40 23.94
N VAL A 199 16.02 -6.70 22.86
CA VAL A 199 15.17 -5.66 22.23
C VAL A 199 13.91 -6.30 21.63
N ASN A 200 14.03 -7.42 20.92
CA ASN A 200 12.87 -8.13 20.37
C ASN A 200 11.92 -8.60 21.48
N HIS A 201 12.45 -9.13 22.58
CA HIS A 201 11.68 -9.52 23.75
C HIS A 201 11.02 -8.32 24.39
N LEU A 202 11.72 -7.20 24.57
CA LEU A 202 11.14 -5.96 25.10
C LEU A 202 10.01 -5.45 24.21
N ASN A 203 10.24 -5.38 22.90
CA ASN A 203 9.21 -4.98 21.91
C ASN A 203 8.01 -5.94 21.92
N THR A 204 8.23 -7.23 22.15
CA THR A 204 7.16 -8.23 22.24
C THR A 204 6.40 -8.13 23.56
N PHE A 205 7.09 -7.86 24.67
CA PHE A 205 6.49 -7.58 25.99
C PHE A 205 5.64 -6.31 25.93
N GLU A 206 6.14 -5.26 25.27
CA GLU A 206 5.41 -4.02 25.04
C GLU A 206 4.17 -4.25 24.15
N SER A 207 4.28 -5.10 23.13
CA SER A 207 3.14 -5.55 22.31
C SER A 207 2.15 -6.46 23.06
N SER A 208 2.56 -7.18 24.11
CA SER A 208 1.66 -8.11 24.81
C SER A 208 0.51 -7.40 25.56
N ALA A 209 0.65 -6.09 25.80
CA ALA A 209 -0.44 -5.21 26.20
C ALA A 209 -1.10 -4.63 24.94
N ASP A 210 -2.15 -5.32 24.47
CA ASP A 210 -3.09 -4.78 23.47
C ASP A 210 -2.45 -4.37 22.12
N THR A 211 -1.91 -5.32 21.36
CA THR A 211 -1.44 -5.13 19.97
C THR A 211 -2.48 -4.54 19.01
N THR A 212 -3.75 -4.49 19.44
CA THR A 212 -4.89 -3.97 18.67
C THR A 212 -5.32 -2.58 19.14
N ASP A 213 -4.72 -2.03 20.20
CA ASP A 213 -5.02 -0.66 20.63
C ASP A 213 -4.49 0.34 19.58
N PRO A 214 -5.39 1.11 18.93
CA PRO A 214 -4.99 2.15 17.98
C PRO A 214 -3.96 3.12 18.57
N LEU A 215 -3.97 3.35 19.90
CA LEU A 215 -3.01 4.22 20.56
C LEU A 215 -1.58 3.65 20.50
N HIS A 216 -1.41 2.35 20.72
CA HIS A 216 -0.10 1.71 20.64
C HIS A 216 0.44 1.74 19.20
N GLN A 217 -0.44 1.54 18.20
CA GLN A 217 -0.08 1.71 16.79
C GLN A 217 0.36 3.15 16.47
N ILE A 218 -0.35 4.15 16.98
CA ILE A 218 -0.01 5.57 16.80
C ILE A 218 1.36 5.87 17.43
N CYS A 219 1.62 5.39 18.65
CA CYS A 219 2.91 5.58 19.32
C CYS A 219 4.06 4.95 18.51
N ARG A 220 3.87 3.75 17.96
CA ARG A 220 4.86 3.11 17.09
C ARG A 220 5.12 3.90 15.80
N ILE A 221 4.07 4.38 15.14
CA ILE A 221 4.20 5.22 13.94
C ILE A 221 4.93 6.52 14.28
N LEU A 222 4.56 7.17 15.38
CA LEU A 222 5.19 8.39 15.83
C LEU A 222 6.67 8.19 16.15
N ASN A 223 7.04 7.08 16.80
CA ASN A 223 8.43 6.75 17.07
C ASN A 223 9.22 6.55 15.76
N ALA A 224 8.68 5.79 14.81
CA ALA A 224 9.32 5.61 13.49
C ALA A 224 9.44 6.94 12.72
N HIS A 225 8.43 7.80 12.79
CA HIS A 225 8.46 9.13 12.18
C HIS A 225 9.49 10.03 12.88
N MET A 226 9.61 9.97 14.20
CA MET A 226 10.62 10.72 14.96
C MET A 226 12.03 10.26 14.59
N GLU A 227 12.27 8.96 14.51
CA GLU A 227 13.56 8.41 14.07
C GLU A 227 13.89 8.84 12.64
N SER A 228 12.90 8.79 11.73
CA SER A 228 13.06 9.27 10.35
C SER A 228 13.39 10.76 10.29
N LEU A 229 12.69 11.58 11.07
CA LEU A 229 12.95 13.03 11.15
C LEU A 229 14.32 13.33 11.72
N GLN A 230 14.74 12.64 12.78
CA GLN A 230 16.09 12.80 13.33
C GLN A 230 17.16 12.34 12.34
N TRP A 231 16.90 11.29 11.56
CA TRP A 231 17.81 10.87 10.50
C TRP A 231 17.93 11.94 9.40
N ILE A 232 16.80 12.52 8.97
CA ILE A 232 16.77 13.62 8.00
C ILE A 232 17.54 14.84 8.54
N ASP A 233 17.33 15.21 9.80
CA ASP A 233 18.01 16.35 10.43
C ASP A 233 19.54 16.15 10.47
N ARG A 234 20.00 14.98 10.94
CA ARG A 234 21.44 14.64 10.93
C ARG A 234 22.03 14.65 9.51
N ASN A 235 21.31 14.11 8.53
CA ASN A 235 21.76 14.08 7.14
C ASN A 235 21.76 15.47 6.50
N SER A 236 20.76 16.30 6.80
CA SER A 236 20.69 17.71 6.39
C SER A 236 21.87 18.51 6.97
N ASP A 237 22.17 18.30 8.25
CA ASP A 237 23.33 18.88 8.91
C ASP A 237 24.65 18.46 8.29
N MET A 238 24.78 17.17 7.94
CA MET A 238 25.95 16.66 7.23
C MET A 238 26.09 17.30 5.85
N LEU A 239 24.99 17.39 5.09
CA LEU A 239 24.98 18.04 3.78
C LEU A 239 25.31 19.53 3.90
N ARG A 240 24.78 20.23 4.90
CA ARG A 240 25.11 21.63 5.19
C ARG A 240 26.61 21.81 5.47
N ARG A 241 27.21 20.94 6.29
CA ARG A 241 28.67 20.95 6.51
C ARG A 241 29.46 20.70 5.23
N LYS A 242 29.01 19.76 4.39
CA LYS A 242 29.64 19.47 3.09
C LYS A 242 29.55 20.64 2.11
N VAL A 243 28.42 21.36 2.10
CA VAL A 243 28.26 22.59 1.32
C VAL A 243 29.19 23.69 1.83
N GLU A 244 29.27 23.90 3.15
CA GLU A 244 30.17 24.89 3.74
C GLU A 244 31.65 24.58 3.42
N GLU A 245 32.05 23.32 3.50
CA GLU A 245 33.40 22.85 3.12
C GLU A 245 33.70 23.17 1.64
N VAL A 246 32.75 22.90 0.74
CA VAL A 246 32.90 23.21 -0.70
C VAL A 246 32.99 24.71 -0.94
N THR A 247 32.16 25.52 -0.27
CA THR A 247 32.20 26.98 -0.35
C THR A 247 33.54 27.52 0.14
N GLN A 248 34.04 27.01 1.28
CA GLN A 248 35.33 27.41 1.83
C GLN A 248 36.49 27.05 0.89
N VAL A 249 36.46 25.87 0.27
CA VAL A 249 37.46 25.47 -0.74
C VAL A 249 37.40 26.38 -1.98
N PHE A 250 36.22 26.83 -2.39
CA PHE A 250 36.06 27.76 -3.51
C PHE A 250 36.63 29.14 -3.18
N GLU A 251 36.31 29.68 -2.00
CA GLU A 251 36.89 30.93 -1.50
C GLU A 251 38.42 30.83 -1.39
N ASP A 252 38.95 29.76 -0.79
CA ASP A 252 40.40 29.53 -0.71
C ASP A 252 41.07 29.44 -2.08
N ARG A 253 40.38 28.89 -3.08
CA ARG A 253 40.86 28.86 -4.46
C ARG A 253 40.90 30.27 -5.05
N LEU A 254 39.85 31.07 -4.87
CA LEU A 254 39.82 32.46 -5.32
C LEU A 254 40.90 33.31 -4.65
N TYR A 255 41.11 33.15 -3.34
CA TYR A 255 42.20 33.82 -2.62
C TYR A 255 43.58 33.43 -3.18
N LYS A 256 43.80 32.15 -3.48
CA LYS A 256 45.07 31.68 -4.10
C LYS A 256 45.24 32.18 -5.53
N GLU A 257 44.16 32.29 -6.31
CA GLU A 257 44.19 32.82 -7.67
C GLU A 257 44.49 34.32 -7.67
N HIS A 258 43.80 35.10 -6.84
CA HIS A 258 44.08 36.52 -6.67
C HIS A 258 45.51 36.78 -6.15
N ALA A 259 46.03 35.94 -5.24
CA ALA A 259 47.41 36.05 -4.78
C ALA A 259 48.43 35.77 -5.90
N ARG A 260 48.12 34.83 -6.82
CA ARG A 260 48.95 34.57 -8.00
C ARG A 260 48.92 35.73 -8.98
N ASP A 261 47.74 36.28 -9.27
CA ASP A 261 47.57 37.40 -10.21
C ASP A 261 48.27 38.67 -9.73
N VAL A 262 48.24 38.94 -8.42
CA VAL A 262 49.01 40.04 -7.84
C VAL A 262 50.51 39.78 -8.00
N ASN A 263 50.98 38.56 -7.71
CA ASN A 263 52.40 38.24 -7.81
C ASN A 263 52.93 38.27 -9.26
N THR A 264 52.10 37.97 -10.26
CA THR A 264 52.46 38.11 -11.68
C THR A 264 52.38 39.54 -12.20
N ALA A 265 51.53 40.39 -11.60
CA ALA A 265 51.42 41.81 -11.97
C ALA A 265 52.58 42.69 -11.46
N PHE A 266 53.29 42.26 -10.41
CA PHE A 266 54.41 43.00 -9.80
C PHE A 266 55.80 42.56 -10.29
N HIS A 267 55.89 41.69 -11.29
CA HIS A 267 57.15 41.13 -11.81
C HIS A 267 57.37 41.42 -13.29
#